data_AF-A0A8J3Q493-F1
#
_entry.id   AF-A0A8J3Q493-F1
#
_cell.length_a   1.000
_cell.length_b   1.000
_cell.length_c   1.000
_cell.angle_alpha   90.00
_cell.angle_beta   90.00
_cell.angle_gamma   90.00
#
_symmetry.space_group_name_H-M   'P 1'
#
loop_
_entity.id
_entity.type
_entity.pdbx_description
1 polymer ?
#
loop_
_entity_poly.entity_id
_entity_poly.type
_entity_poly.pdbx_seq_one_letter_code
_entity_poly.pdbx_strand_id
1 'polypeptide(L)'
;MNQQDTAHRHDQQHHVAEPAASYDPTPYVDVRQQAVDRLRRMAVNLAFHAWEQRFSDRLCPHALAYLYLHHDQRPGFWKLTAAWQLWLDRPEVRVLPQLLFDLHHQFAPRAVGNGFDIREELSVNRDERMPANPADTTFIGLGVVSLDTESGPWELIQRRACTAMDVPSRMWIVLTDGTLIAAQQLGRKGFNKLVVESTDLLDCRTAPARFEWMMDNPNNPLRDREEHRDVVRWARELSDTLSQADNSRLDALRQAAAAKARKPGAWR
;
A
#
# COMPACT_ATOMS: atom_id res chain seq x y z
N MET A 1 -3.41 57.23 57.75
CA MET A 1 -2.05 56.66 57.76
C MET A 1 -2.23 55.17 57.44
N ASN A 2 -2.21 54.85 56.15
CA ASN A 2 -2.46 53.51 55.60
C ASN A 2 -1.14 52.98 55.03
N GLN A 3 -0.71 51.79 55.47
CA GLN A 3 0.29 50.93 54.83
C GLN A 3 0.02 49.50 55.36
N GLN A 4 -0.72 48.67 54.60
CA GLN A 4 -0.26 47.80 53.50
C GLN A 4 0.59 46.64 54.04
N ASP A 5 -0.02 45.46 54.20
CA ASP A 5 -0.30 44.43 53.18
C ASP A 5 0.78 43.35 53.25
N THR A 6 0.43 42.31 54.00
CA THR A 6 1.18 41.10 54.21
C THR A 6 1.37 40.36 52.88
N ALA A 7 2.64 40.14 52.54
CA ALA A 7 3.08 39.46 51.34
C ALA A 7 2.61 37.98 51.31
N HIS A 8 1.55 37.70 50.54
CA HIS A 8 1.29 36.36 50.02
C HIS A 8 2.07 36.16 48.72
N ARG A 9 3.26 35.56 48.84
CA ARG A 9 3.94 34.90 47.72
C ARG A 9 3.07 33.73 47.26
N HIS A 10 2.31 33.96 46.19
CA HIS A 10 1.80 32.88 45.34
C HIS A 10 3.00 32.33 44.55
N ASP A 11 3.48 31.16 44.96
CA ASP A 11 4.23 30.26 44.06
C ASP A 11 3.26 29.81 42.96
N GLN A 12 3.11 30.62 41.92
CA GLN A 12 2.61 30.14 40.63
C GLN A 12 3.71 29.26 40.03
N GLN A 13 3.66 27.97 40.36
CA GLN A 13 4.26 26.93 39.54
C GLN A 13 3.61 27.03 38.16
N HIS A 14 4.26 27.75 37.25
CA HIS A 14 4.05 27.60 35.82
C HIS A 14 4.40 26.15 35.48
N HIS A 15 3.39 25.29 35.46
CA HIS A 15 3.43 24.06 34.69
C HIS A 15 3.61 24.47 33.22
N VAL A 16 4.87 24.55 32.80
CA VAL A 16 5.23 24.51 31.39
C VAL A 16 4.77 23.13 30.93
N ALA A 17 3.63 23.09 30.23
CA ALA A 17 3.23 21.90 29.51
C ALA A 17 4.40 21.52 28.59
N GLU A 18 4.93 20.30 28.77
CA GLU A 18 5.85 19.73 27.80
C GLU A 18 5.22 19.89 26.41
N PRO A 19 5.91 20.48 25.42
CA PRO A 19 5.39 20.55 24.08
C PRO A 19 5.18 19.12 23.61
N ALA A 20 3.92 18.75 23.34
CA ALA A 20 3.59 17.50 22.68
C ALA A 20 4.53 17.34 21.50
N ALA A 21 5.32 16.26 21.49
CA ALA A 21 6.30 15.98 20.44
C ALA A 21 5.66 16.29 19.09
N SER A 22 6.19 17.26 18.34
CA SER A 22 5.54 17.73 17.12
C SER A 22 5.42 16.54 16.18
N TYR A 23 4.19 16.11 15.90
CA TYR A 23 3.93 15.03 14.97
C TYR A 23 4.54 15.39 13.60
N ASP A 24 5.56 14.64 13.17
CA ASP A 24 6.15 14.77 11.84
C ASP A 24 5.47 13.76 10.89
N PRO A 25 4.60 14.22 9.98
CA PRO A 25 3.92 13.33 9.03
C PRO A 25 4.85 12.84 7.91
N THR A 26 6.07 13.39 7.78
CA THR A 26 6.97 13.16 6.64
C THR A 26 7.22 11.68 6.34
N PRO A 27 7.48 10.80 7.32
CA PRO A 27 7.69 9.38 7.04
C PRO A 27 6.45 8.71 6.42
N TYR A 28 5.25 9.00 6.91
CA TYR A 28 4.00 8.43 6.38
C TYR A 28 3.71 8.93 4.96
N VAL A 29 3.92 10.22 4.73
CA VAL A 29 3.80 10.84 3.39
C VAL A 29 4.76 10.19 2.41
N ASP A 30 6.03 9.99 2.78
CA ASP A 30 7.01 9.36 1.90
C ASP A 30 6.64 7.90 1.59
N VAL A 31 6.19 7.11 2.57
CA VAL A 31 5.72 5.73 2.32
C VAL A 31 4.55 5.71 1.33
N ARG A 32 3.55 6.58 1.49
CA ARG A 32 2.39 6.66 0.58
C ARG A 32 2.81 7.06 -0.84
N GLN A 33 3.71 8.03 -0.98
CA GLN A 33 4.26 8.40 -2.29
C GLN A 33 5.05 7.24 -2.93
N GLN A 34 5.87 6.52 -2.14
CA GLN A 34 6.58 5.33 -2.63
C GLN A 34 5.61 4.23 -3.10
N ALA A 35 4.45 4.06 -2.44
CA ALA A 35 3.43 3.10 -2.83
C ALA A 35 2.85 3.44 -4.22
N VAL A 36 2.52 4.72 -4.44
CA VAL A 36 2.06 5.21 -5.76
C VAL A 36 3.12 4.99 -6.83
N ASP A 37 4.38 5.34 -6.55
CA ASP A 37 5.49 5.16 -7.49
C ASP A 37 5.70 3.68 -7.88
N ARG A 38 5.56 2.75 -6.92
CA ARG A 38 5.66 1.30 -7.19
C ARG A 38 4.49 0.81 -8.02
N LEU A 39 3.28 1.20 -7.67
CA LEU A 39 2.10 0.73 -8.38
C LEU A 39 2.03 1.28 -9.81
N ARG A 40 2.50 2.51 -10.03
CA ARG A 40 2.68 3.07 -11.37
C ARG A 40 3.67 2.26 -12.21
N ARG A 41 4.84 1.91 -11.66
CA ARG A 41 5.83 1.06 -12.36
C ARG A 41 5.24 -0.29 -12.72
N MET A 42 4.52 -0.90 -11.78
CA MET A 42 3.83 -2.15 -12.01
C MET A 42 2.78 -2.03 -13.11
N ALA A 43 1.99 -0.96 -13.14
CA ALA A 43 1.01 -0.74 -14.18
C ALA A 43 1.62 -0.61 -15.57
N VAL A 44 2.76 0.08 -15.69
CA VAL A 44 3.54 0.13 -16.92
C VAL A 44 4.02 -1.28 -17.31
N ASN A 45 4.61 -2.04 -16.39
CA ASN A 45 5.11 -3.38 -16.67
C ASN A 45 3.98 -4.34 -17.09
N LEU A 46 2.83 -4.30 -16.40
CA LEU A 46 1.64 -5.07 -16.77
C LEU A 46 1.19 -4.71 -18.19
N ALA A 47 1.11 -3.42 -18.52
CA ALA A 47 0.73 -2.98 -19.86
C ALA A 47 1.70 -3.50 -20.93
N PHE A 48 3.02 -3.47 -20.68
CA PHE A 48 4.02 -4.04 -21.59
C PHE A 48 3.87 -5.54 -21.77
N HIS A 49 3.81 -6.30 -20.69
CA HIS A 49 3.69 -7.76 -20.78
C HIS A 49 2.36 -8.20 -21.40
N ALA A 50 1.25 -7.57 -21.01
CA ALA A 50 -0.06 -7.85 -21.59
C ALA A 50 -0.11 -7.49 -23.08
N TRP A 51 0.54 -6.38 -23.48
CA TRP A 51 0.68 -6.00 -24.88
C TRP A 51 1.48 -7.02 -25.67
N GLU A 52 2.66 -7.42 -25.21
CA GLU A 52 3.51 -8.40 -25.89
C GLU A 52 2.82 -9.75 -26.06
N GLN A 53 2.09 -10.21 -25.04
CA GLN A 53 1.47 -11.53 -25.00
C GLN A 53 0.03 -11.57 -25.57
N ARG A 54 -0.48 -10.45 -26.13
CA ARG A 54 -1.89 -10.33 -26.57
C ARG A 54 -2.32 -11.32 -27.66
N PHE A 55 -1.37 -11.89 -28.40
CA PHE A 55 -1.63 -12.84 -29.50
C PHE A 55 -1.23 -14.30 -29.19
N SER A 56 -0.74 -14.58 -27.99
CA SER A 56 -0.34 -15.94 -27.57
C SER A 56 -0.92 -16.25 -26.18
N ASP A 57 -0.07 -16.32 -25.16
CA ASP A 57 -0.43 -16.60 -23.77
C ASP A 57 -0.91 -15.33 -23.10
N ARG A 58 -2.14 -14.93 -23.43
CA ARG A 58 -2.73 -13.68 -22.94
C ARG A 58 -2.66 -13.59 -21.42
N LEU A 59 -2.28 -12.42 -20.92
CA LEU A 59 -2.38 -12.10 -19.50
C LEU A 59 -3.76 -11.58 -19.16
N CYS A 60 -4.19 -11.89 -17.93
CA CYS A 60 -5.27 -11.21 -17.27
C CYS A 60 -4.96 -9.69 -17.24
N PRO A 61 -5.97 -8.81 -17.47
CA PRO A 61 -5.76 -7.37 -17.40
C PRO A 61 -5.57 -6.85 -15.97
N HIS A 62 -5.55 -7.73 -14.97
CA HIS A 62 -5.45 -7.39 -13.55
C HIS A 62 -4.17 -7.94 -12.95
N ALA A 63 -3.65 -7.22 -11.96
CA ALA A 63 -2.46 -7.62 -11.23
C ALA A 63 -2.51 -7.12 -9.78
N LEU A 64 -1.84 -7.85 -8.87
CA LEU A 64 -1.72 -7.44 -7.46
C LEU A 64 -0.26 -7.17 -7.08
N ALA A 65 -0.06 -6.19 -6.21
CA ALA A 65 1.20 -5.90 -5.54
C ALA A 65 1.03 -6.07 -4.03
N TYR A 66 1.82 -6.97 -3.44
CA TYR A 66 2.01 -7.04 -2.00
C TYR A 66 3.08 -6.04 -1.61
N LEU A 67 2.72 -5.03 -0.81
CA LEU A 67 3.60 -3.93 -0.45
C LEU A 67 4.29 -4.22 0.87
N TYR A 68 5.61 -4.06 0.87
CA TYR A 68 6.47 -4.36 1.99
C TYR A 68 7.36 -3.18 2.36
N LEU A 69 7.42 -2.89 3.64
CA LEU A 69 8.29 -1.87 4.22
C LEU A 69 9.49 -2.54 4.88
N HIS A 70 10.67 -1.97 4.68
CA HIS A 70 11.88 -2.35 5.38
C HIS A 70 12.80 -1.14 5.55
N HIS A 71 13.80 -1.26 6.41
CA HIS A 71 14.77 -0.20 6.60
C HIS A 71 15.55 0.06 5.31
N ASP A 72 15.72 1.35 4.97
CA ASP A 72 16.67 1.76 3.95
C ASP A 72 18.10 1.59 4.48
N GLN A 73 19.09 1.57 3.58
CA GLN A 73 20.51 1.60 3.93
C GLN A 73 20.89 2.89 4.67
N ARG A 74 20.09 3.95 4.51
CA ARG A 74 20.26 5.22 5.21
C ARG A 74 19.55 5.16 6.57
N PRO A 75 20.23 5.45 7.68
CA PRO A 75 19.61 5.43 9.01
C PRO A 75 18.37 6.33 9.09
N GLY A 76 17.28 5.82 9.66
CA GLY A 76 16.03 6.56 9.87
C GLY A 76 15.10 6.66 8.65
N PHE A 77 15.49 6.11 7.49
CA PHE A 77 14.65 6.07 6.30
C PHE A 77 14.04 4.69 6.09
N TRP A 78 12.84 4.69 5.52
CA TRP A 78 12.12 3.48 5.15
C TRP A 78 12.06 3.34 3.64
N LYS A 79 12.06 2.09 3.19
CA LYS A 79 11.96 1.76 1.78
C LYS A 79 10.81 0.81 1.55
N LEU A 80 9.99 1.17 0.58
CA LEU A 80 8.87 0.36 0.13
C LEU A 80 9.30 -0.43 -1.11
N THR A 81 9.00 -1.72 -1.05
CA THR A 81 9.19 -2.70 -2.13
C THR A 81 7.88 -3.44 -2.35
N ALA A 82 7.73 -4.01 -3.54
CA ALA A 82 6.55 -4.77 -3.91
C ALA A 82 6.93 -6.15 -4.42
N ALA A 83 6.03 -7.11 -4.22
CA ALA A 83 6.05 -8.36 -4.95
C ALA A 83 4.74 -8.50 -5.73
N TRP A 84 4.85 -8.86 -7.01
CA TRP A 84 3.74 -8.80 -7.95
C TRP A 84 3.21 -10.19 -8.27
N GLN A 85 1.89 -10.26 -8.40
CA GLN A 85 1.20 -11.43 -8.90
C GLN A 85 0.48 -11.10 -10.20
N LEU A 86 0.76 -11.91 -11.22
CA LEU A 86 0.20 -11.86 -12.56
C LEU A 86 -0.47 -13.20 -12.86
N TRP A 87 -1.51 -13.17 -13.68
CA TRP A 87 -2.23 -14.37 -14.09
C TRP A 87 -2.33 -14.46 -15.60
N LEU A 88 -2.36 -15.69 -16.11
CA LEU A 88 -2.86 -15.93 -17.45
C LEU A 88 -4.35 -15.60 -17.51
N ASP A 89 -4.78 -15.15 -18.68
CA ASP A 89 -6.15 -14.83 -18.98
C ASP A 89 -7.04 -16.07 -18.90
N ARG A 90 -7.79 -16.18 -17.80
CA ARG A 90 -8.76 -17.25 -17.57
C ARG A 90 -10.05 -16.68 -16.97
N PRO A 91 -11.21 -17.35 -17.14
CA PRO A 91 -12.50 -16.85 -16.66
C PRO A 91 -12.50 -16.52 -15.16
N GLU A 92 -11.75 -17.27 -14.34
CA GLU A 92 -11.73 -17.13 -12.88
C GLU A 92 -11.05 -15.83 -12.42
N VAL A 93 -10.13 -15.29 -13.23
CA VAL A 93 -9.35 -14.10 -12.86
C VAL A 93 -9.83 -12.83 -13.56
N ARG A 94 -10.86 -12.93 -14.42
CA ARG A 94 -11.27 -11.84 -15.33
C ARG A 94 -12.07 -10.72 -14.66
N VAL A 95 -12.86 -11.06 -13.65
CA VAL A 95 -13.71 -10.09 -12.95
C VAL A 95 -12.98 -9.65 -11.69
N LEU A 96 -12.40 -8.44 -11.70
CA LEU A 96 -11.51 -7.99 -10.63
C LEU A 96 -12.11 -8.07 -9.21
N PRO A 97 -13.35 -7.58 -8.95
CA PRO A 97 -13.95 -7.74 -7.63
C PRO A 97 -14.11 -9.21 -7.20
N GLN A 98 -14.44 -10.10 -8.14
CA GLN A 98 -14.58 -11.53 -7.88
C GLN A 98 -13.23 -12.17 -7.59
N LEU A 99 -12.18 -11.83 -8.34
CA LEU A 99 -10.82 -12.29 -8.09
C LEU A 99 -10.36 -11.91 -6.68
N LEU A 100 -10.57 -10.66 -6.26
CA LEU A 100 -10.21 -10.20 -4.92
C LEU A 100 -11.02 -10.94 -3.84
N PHE A 101 -12.32 -11.15 -4.08
CA PHE A 101 -13.19 -11.93 -3.21
C PHE A 101 -12.68 -13.37 -3.05
N ASP A 102 -12.37 -14.05 -4.14
CA ASP A 102 -11.93 -15.44 -4.14
C ASP A 102 -10.58 -15.58 -3.42
N LEU A 103 -9.63 -14.67 -3.67
CA LEU A 103 -8.33 -14.64 -2.98
C LEU A 103 -8.50 -14.40 -1.47
N HIS A 104 -9.37 -13.47 -1.07
CA HIS A 104 -9.68 -13.26 0.35
C HIS A 104 -10.20 -14.54 1.00
N HIS A 105 -11.20 -15.20 0.41
CA HIS A 105 -11.77 -16.43 0.95
C HIS A 105 -10.79 -17.61 0.92
N GLN A 106 -9.86 -17.65 -0.03
CA GLN A 106 -8.79 -18.64 -0.08
C GLN A 106 -7.78 -18.44 1.06
N PHE A 107 -7.41 -17.20 1.36
CA PHE A 107 -6.37 -16.90 2.35
C PHE A 107 -6.89 -16.72 3.78
N ALA A 108 -8.14 -16.31 3.98
CA ALA A 108 -8.70 -16.06 5.31
C ALA A 108 -8.59 -17.27 6.26
N PRO A 109 -8.90 -18.52 5.86
CA PRO A 109 -8.70 -19.68 6.73
C PRO A 109 -7.23 -19.93 7.07
N ARG A 110 -6.31 -19.56 6.17
CA ARG A 110 -4.87 -19.79 6.31
C ARG A 110 -4.20 -18.71 7.17
N ALA A 111 -4.69 -17.48 7.11
CA ALA A 111 -4.20 -16.35 7.90
C ALA A 111 -4.36 -16.55 9.41
N VAL A 112 -5.35 -17.36 9.83
CA VAL A 112 -5.57 -17.76 11.23
C VAL A 112 -4.72 -18.99 11.62
N GLY A 113 -4.24 -19.75 10.64
CA GLY A 113 -3.48 -20.97 10.84
C GLY A 113 -1.98 -20.74 11.03
N ASN A 114 -1.28 -21.74 11.56
CA ASN A 114 0.18 -21.74 11.60
C ASN A 114 0.76 -22.06 10.22
N GLY A 115 1.76 -21.30 9.79
CA GLY A 115 2.60 -21.64 8.64
C GLY A 115 2.27 -20.94 7.32
N PHE A 116 1.33 -19.99 7.29
CA PHE A 116 1.12 -19.13 6.12
C PHE A 116 2.02 -17.88 6.21
N ASP A 117 3.03 -17.78 5.33
CA ASP A 117 3.81 -16.56 5.14
C ASP A 117 3.61 -16.01 3.72
N ILE A 118 3.00 -14.83 3.66
CA ILE A 118 2.72 -14.06 2.43
C ILE A 118 3.97 -13.86 1.58
N ARG A 119 5.14 -13.72 2.21
CA ARG A 119 6.41 -13.47 1.53
C ARG A 119 6.94 -14.71 0.83
N GLU A 120 6.70 -15.87 1.41
CA GLU A 120 7.15 -17.14 0.83
C GLU A 120 6.17 -17.61 -0.24
N GLU A 121 4.88 -17.41 0.01
CA GLU A 121 3.83 -18.02 -0.82
C GLU A 121 3.31 -17.12 -1.95
N LEU A 122 3.25 -15.81 -1.73
CA LEU A 122 2.61 -14.87 -2.66
C LEU A 122 3.61 -13.98 -3.40
N SER A 123 4.85 -13.88 -2.91
CA SER A 123 5.85 -12.95 -3.45
C SER A 123 6.71 -13.59 -4.54
N VAL A 124 6.08 -13.99 -5.65
CA VAL A 124 6.73 -14.68 -6.78
C VAL A 124 7.60 -13.73 -7.61
N ASN A 125 7.10 -12.57 -8.00
CA ASN A 125 7.85 -11.57 -8.78
C ASN A 125 8.24 -10.38 -7.89
N ARG A 126 9.43 -10.42 -7.30
CA ARG A 126 9.86 -9.41 -6.32
C ARG A 126 10.57 -8.25 -7.00
N ASP A 127 10.38 -7.03 -6.47
CA ASP A 127 11.25 -5.90 -6.78
C ASP A 127 12.72 -6.28 -6.54
N GLU A 128 13.63 -5.88 -7.44
CA GLU A 128 15.08 -6.12 -7.32
C GLU A 128 15.67 -5.64 -5.98
N ARG A 129 15.02 -4.65 -5.36
CA ARG A 129 15.46 -3.99 -4.14
C ARG A 129 14.86 -4.60 -2.87
N MET A 130 14.00 -5.62 -3.01
CA MET A 130 13.44 -6.34 -1.88
C MET A 130 14.58 -7.09 -1.16
N PRO A 131 14.66 -7.03 0.19
CA PRO A 131 15.68 -7.74 0.94
C PRO A 131 15.68 -9.24 0.62
N ALA A 132 16.89 -9.81 0.52
CA ALA A 132 17.06 -11.24 0.25
C ALA A 132 16.44 -12.11 1.36
N ASN A 133 16.49 -11.64 2.60
CA ASN A 133 15.79 -12.23 3.73
C ASN A 133 14.40 -11.58 3.87
N PRO A 134 13.31 -12.30 3.53
CA PRO A 134 11.97 -11.72 3.60
C PRO A 134 11.55 -11.39 5.03
N ALA A 135 12.14 -12.04 6.05
CA ALA A 135 11.82 -11.80 7.45
C ALA A 135 12.04 -10.34 7.91
N ASP A 136 12.93 -9.60 7.21
CA ASP A 136 13.29 -8.21 7.50
C ASP A 136 12.30 -7.19 6.91
N THR A 137 11.21 -7.69 6.32
CA THR A 137 10.17 -6.86 5.72
C THR A 137 8.88 -6.95 6.51
N THR A 138 8.07 -5.90 6.49
CA THR A 138 6.75 -5.82 7.10
C THR A 138 5.72 -5.56 6.01
N PHE A 139 4.63 -6.32 5.99
CA PHE A 139 3.53 -6.08 5.07
C PHE A 139 2.83 -4.77 5.48
N ILE A 140 2.61 -3.87 4.53
CA ILE A 140 2.00 -2.56 4.79
C ILE A 140 0.83 -2.22 3.87
N GLY A 141 0.47 -3.13 2.96
CA GLY A 141 -0.72 -2.93 2.13
C GLY A 141 -0.75 -3.72 0.84
N LEU A 142 -1.87 -3.58 0.16
CA LEU A 142 -2.17 -4.19 -1.12
C LEU A 142 -2.30 -3.10 -2.19
N GLY A 143 -1.58 -3.28 -3.28
CA GLY A 143 -1.81 -2.57 -4.54
C GLY A 143 -2.57 -3.44 -5.53
N VAL A 144 -3.50 -2.84 -6.26
CA VAL A 144 -4.31 -3.47 -7.30
C VAL A 144 -4.16 -2.66 -8.57
N VAL A 145 -3.88 -3.32 -9.69
CA VAL A 145 -3.80 -2.68 -11.00
C VAL A 145 -4.79 -3.34 -11.94
N SER A 146 -5.46 -2.53 -12.77
CA SER A 146 -6.26 -3.00 -13.88
C SER A 146 -5.99 -2.21 -15.15
N LEU A 147 -5.95 -2.91 -16.29
CA LEU A 147 -5.98 -2.33 -17.63
C LEU A 147 -7.43 -2.10 -18.11
N ASP A 148 -8.44 -2.57 -17.37
CA ASP A 148 -9.83 -2.19 -17.59
C ASP A 148 -10.05 -0.79 -16.99
N THR A 149 -10.44 0.16 -17.83
CA THR A 149 -10.57 1.56 -17.43
C THR A 149 -11.88 2.16 -17.93
N GLU A 150 -12.14 3.42 -17.62
CA GLU A 150 -13.29 4.17 -18.18
C GLU A 150 -13.26 4.25 -19.70
N SER A 151 -12.08 4.13 -20.30
CA SER A 151 -11.93 4.08 -21.75
C SER A 151 -12.41 2.75 -22.37
N GLY A 152 -12.72 1.76 -21.53
CA GLY A 152 -13.26 0.46 -21.90
C GLY A 152 -12.48 -0.71 -21.28
N PRO A 153 -12.93 -1.95 -21.56
CA PRO A 153 -12.19 -3.15 -21.19
C PRO A 153 -10.90 -3.29 -22.01
N TRP A 154 -9.96 -4.08 -21.50
CA TRP A 154 -8.66 -4.34 -22.10
C TRP A 154 -8.77 -4.79 -23.56
N GLU A 155 -9.74 -5.62 -23.92
CA GLU A 155 -10.00 -6.10 -25.30
C GLU A 155 -10.23 -4.96 -26.29
N LEU A 156 -10.89 -3.89 -25.82
CA LEU A 156 -11.14 -2.70 -26.62
C LEU A 156 -9.91 -1.79 -26.65
N ILE A 157 -9.26 -1.62 -25.50
CA ILE A 157 -8.08 -0.78 -25.35
C ILE A 157 -6.93 -1.28 -26.23
N GLN A 158 -6.63 -2.58 -26.20
CA GLN A 158 -5.52 -3.16 -26.98
C GLN A 158 -5.69 -3.00 -28.49
N ARG A 159 -6.92 -2.86 -28.99
CA ARG A 159 -7.21 -2.61 -30.42
C ARG A 159 -7.01 -1.14 -30.81
N ARG A 160 -7.11 -0.23 -29.85
CA ARG A 160 -7.05 1.24 -30.06
C ARG A 160 -5.68 1.82 -29.76
N ALA A 161 -4.95 1.24 -28.82
CA ALA A 161 -3.59 1.64 -28.48
C ALA A 161 -2.65 1.40 -29.68
N CYS A 162 -1.68 2.31 -29.89
CA CYS A 162 -0.65 2.11 -30.92
C CYS A 162 0.54 1.33 -30.37
N THR A 163 0.84 1.53 -29.09
CA THR A 163 1.94 0.90 -28.35
C THR A 163 1.51 0.56 -26.93
N ALA A 164 2.30 -0.26 -26.22
CA ALA A 164 2.10 -0.52 -24.80
C ALA A 164 2.07 0.76 -23.94
N MET A 165 2.82 1.80 -24.33
CA MET A 165 2.86 3.08 -23.63
C MET A 165 1.58 3.89 -23.75
N ASP A 166 0.69 3.55 -24.68
CA ASP A 166 -0.59 4.24 -24.87
C ASP A 166 -1.72 3.63 -24.01
N VAL A 167 -1.45 2.50 -23.36
CA VAL A 167 -2.42 1.74 -22.59
C VAL A 167 -2.68 2.45 -21.25
N PRO A 168 -3.92 2.91 -20.98
CA PRO A 168 -4.28 3.46 -19.68
C PRO A 168 -4.34 2.37 -18.62
N SER A 169 -4.24 2.76 -17.35
CA SER A 169 -4.43 1.87 -16.21
C SER A 169 -5.19 2.54 -15.07
N ARG A 170 -5.88 1.73 -14.28
CA ARG A 170 -6.43 2.09 -12.98
C ARG A 170 -5.67 1.36 -11.88
N MET A 171 -5.52 2.02 -10.76
CA MET A 171 -4.71 1.58 -9.63
C MET A 171 -5.47 1.87 -8.34
N TRP A 172 -5.45 0.93 -7.41
CA TRP A 172 -5.94 1.12 -6.05
C TRP A 172 -4.88 0.65 -5.06
N ILE A 173 -4.65 1.43 -4.02
CA ILE A 173 -3.74 1.10 -2.93
C ILE A 173 -4.53 1.14 -1.64
N VAL A 174 -4.50 0.05 -0.90
CA VAL A 174 -5.01 -0.03 0.47
C VAL A 174 -3.82 -0.27 1.38
N LEU A 175 -3.56 0.68 2.27
CA LEU A 175 -2.51 0.56 3.28
C LEU A 175 -3.08 0.13 4.63
N THR A 176 -2.24 -0.49 5.45
CA THR A 176 -2.62 -0.99 6.78
C THR A 176 -2.90 0.10 7.80
N ASP A 177 -2.50 1.35 7.52
CA ASP A 177 -2.87 2.52 8.32
C ASP A 177 -4.29 3.03 7.99
N GLY A 178 -4.99 2.39 7.06
CA GLY A 178 -6.32 2.76 6.60
C GLY A 178 -6.32 3.72 5.41
N THR A 179 -5.16 4.19 4.95
CA THR A 179 -5.07 5.05 3.77
C THR A 179 -5.53 4.30 2.52
N LEU A 180 -6.43 4.94 1.78
CA LEU A 180 -6.89 4.50 0.47
C LEU A 180 -6.43 5.49 -0.58
N ILE A 181 -5.82 4.98 -1.64
CA ILE A 181 -5.39 5.77 -2.80
C ILE A 181 -5.99 5.15 -4.05
N ALA A 182 -6.68 5.95 -4.86
CA ALA A 182 -7.05 5.60 -6.23
C ALA A 182 -6.18 6.41 -7.18
N ALA A 183 -5.66 5.78 -8.23
CA ALA A 183 -4.87 6.46 -9.23
C ALA A 183 -5.22 5.98 -10.63
N GLN A 184 -5.07 6.86 -11.60
CA GLN A 184 -5.29 6.56 -13.00
C GLN A 184 -4.12 7.08 -13.82
N GLN A 185 -3.50 6.20 -14.61
CA GLN A 185 -2.61 6.62 -15.68
C GLN A 185 -3.46 6.79 -16.94
N LEU A 186 -3.60 8.03 -17.39
CA LEU A 186 -4.33 8.32 -18.62
C LEU A 186 -3.55 7.75 -19.81
N GLY A 187 -4.21 7.20 -20.83
CA GLY A 187 -3.51 6.73 -22.02
C GLY A 187 -3.04 7.89 -22.90
N ARG A 188 -2.77 7.61 -24.18
CA ARG A 188 -2.31 8.61 -25.17
C ARG A 188 -3.08 9.94 -25.16
N LYS A 189 -4.41 9.89 -25.05
CA LYS A 189 -5.29 11.09 -25.07
C LYS A 189 -5.08 12.01 -23.87
N GLY A 190 -4.65 11.47 -22.73
CA GLY A 190 -4.32 12.24 -21.53
C GLY A 190 -2.81 12.38 -21.34
N PHE A 191 -2.02 12.20 -22.40
CA PHE A 191 -0.55 12.35 -22.39
C PHE A 191 0.16 11.54 -21.30
N ASN A 192 -0.34 10.35 -20.97
CA ASN A 192 0.27 9.50 -19.93
C ASN A 192 0.37 10.17 -18.54
N LYS A 193 -0.49 11.18 -18.30
CA LYS A 193 -0.60 11.86 -17.01
C LYS A 193 -1.11 10.88 -15.96
N LEU A 194 -0.51 10.93 -14.77
CA LEU A 194 -0.99 10.27 -13.57
C LEU A 194 -1.89 11.23 -12.80
N VAL A 195 -3.11 10.80 -12.50
CA VAL A 195 -4.03 11.49 -11.60
C VAL A 195 -4.20 10.62 -10.36
N VAL A 196 -4.04 11.21 -9.18
CA VAL A 196 -4.07 10.49 -7.90
C VAL A 196 -5.08 11.13 -6.96
N GLU A 197 -5.86 10.31 -6.29
CA GLU A 197 -6.76 10.72 -5.23
C GLU A 197 -6.50 9.87 -3.98
N SER A 198 -6.48 10.49 -2.80
CA SER A 198 -6.10 9.83 -1.55
C SER A 198 -6.93 10.31 -0.38
N THR A 199 -7.29 9.40 0.53
CA THR A 199 -7.95 9.74 1.80
C THR A 199 -7.04 10.47 2.78
N ASP A 200 -5.74 10.39 2.56
CA ASP A 200 -4.71 11.00 3.40
C ASP A 200 -3.75 11.87 2.59
N LEU A 201 -3.02 12.73 3.29
CA LEU A 201 -2.00 13.58 2.68
C LEU A 201 -0.92 12.75 1.96
N LEU A 202 -0.65 13.14 0.71
CA LEU A 202 0.47 12.68 -0.09
C LEU A 202 1.58 13.72 -0.23
N ASP A 203 1.43 14.88 0.40
CA ASP A 203 2.48 15.87 0.54
C ASP A 203 2.56 16.42 1.97
N CYS A 204 3.72 16.98 2.27
CA CYS A 204 3.91 17.85 3.42
C CYS A 204 4.95 18.92 3.04
N ARG A 205 5.15 19.91 3.92
CA ARG A 205 6.06 21.03 3.69
C ARG A 205 7.48 20.60 3.30
N THR A 206 7.94 19.48 3.83
CA THR A 206 9.28 18.91 3.67
C THR A 206 9.37 17.83 2.59
N ALA A 207 8.23 17.31 2.12
CA ALA A 207 8.14 16.29 1.08
C ALA A 207 6.95 16.60 0.16
N PRO A 208 7.11 17.48 -0.85
CA PRO A 208 6.06 17.73 -1.82
C PRO A 208 5.73 16.47 -2.63
N ALA A 209 4.49 16.34 -3.08
CA ALA A 209 4.08 15.23 -3.94
C ALA A 209 4.82 15.28 -5.29
N ARG A 210 5.20 14.10 -5.80
CA ARG A 210 5.92 13.95 -7.09
C ARG A 210 4.98 13.90 -8.30
N PHE A 211 3.68 13.99 -8.06
CA PHE A 211 2.62 13.84 -9.05
C PHE A 211 1.44 14.73 -8.66
N GLU A 212 0.57 15.01 -9.63
CA GLU A 212 -0.68 15.70 -9.36
C GLU A 212 -1.60 14.79 -8.55
N TRP A 213 -2.09 15.32 -7.43
CA TRP A 213 -2.95 14.58 -6.55
C TRP A 213 -4.02 15.48 -5.94
N MET A 214 -5.08 14.86 -5.44
CA MET A 214 -6.15 15.53 -4.72
C MET A 214 -6.58 14.72 -3.49
N MET A 215 -7.04 15.43 -2.46
CA MET A 215 -7.66 14.80 -1.31
C MET A 215 -9.01 14.22 -1.71
N ASP A 216 -9.35 13.05 -1.17
CA ASP A 216 -10.64 12.41 -1.34
C ASP A 216 -11.77 13.36 -0.92
N ASN A 217 -12.84 13.38 -1.73
CA ASN A 217 -14.00 14.22 -1.47
C ASN A 217 -14.87 13.60 -0.36
N PRO A 218 -15.01 14.24 0.82
CA PRO A 218 -15.76 13.66 1.93
C PRO A 218 -17.26 13.52 1.64
N ASN A 219 -17.81 14.27 0.68
CA ASN A 219 -19.21 14.17 0.28
C ASN A 219 -19.47 13.04 -0.75
N ASN A 220 -18.41 12.50 -1.34
CA ASN A 220 -18.47 11.40 -2.29
C ASN A 220 -17.18 10.58 -2.16
N PRO A 221 -16.99 9.87 -1.03
CA PRO A 221 -15.71 9.27 -0.71
C PRO A 221 -15.39 8.13 -1.67
N LEU A 222 -14.09 7.89 -1.92
CA LEU A 222 -13.60 6.88 -2.85
C LEU A 222 -14.24 5.49 -2.66
N ARG A 223 -14.50 5.09 -1.41
CA ARG A 223 -15.09 3.79 -1.07
C ARG A 223 -16.56 3.63 -1.48
N ASP A 224 -17.30 4.73 -1.66
CA ASP A 224 -18.73 4.71 -1.93
C ASP A 224 -19.06 4.93 -3.41
N ARG A 225 -18.08 5.38 -4.21
CA ARG A 225 -18.21 5.59 -5.65
C ARG A 225 -18.38 4.27 -6.40
N GLU A 226 -19.35 4.21 -7.31
CA GLU A 226 -19.73 2.98 -8.02
C GLU A 226 -18.54 2.32 -8.74
N GLU A 227 -17.70 3.14 -9.37
CA GLU A 227 -16.52 2.71 -10.13
C GLU A 227 -15.38 2.13 -9.29
N HIS A 228 -15.46 2.24 -7.96
CA HIS A 228 -14.43 1.81 -7.01
C HIS A 228 -14.96 0.87 -5.95
N ARG A 229 -16.23 0.99 -5.58
CA ARG A 229 -16.84 0.41 -4.38
C ARG A 229 -16.47 -1.05 -4.17
N ASP A 230 -16.71 -1.90 -5.16
CA ASP A 230 -16.56 -3.34 -4.99
C ASP A 230 -15.08 -3.78 -5.02
N VAL A 231 -14.26 -3.11 -5.82
CA VAL A 231 -12.80 -3.34 -5.86
C VAL A 231 -12.16 -2.90 -4.55
N VAL A 232 -12.48 -1.69 -4.07
CA VAL A 232 -11.97 -1.15 -2.81
C VAL A 232 -12.43 -2.00 -1.64
N ARG A 233 -13.70 -2.43 -1.61
CA ARG A 233 -14.20 -3.33 -0.55
C ARG A 233 -13.36 -4.59 -0.47
N TRP A 234 -13.24 -5.34 -1.56
CA TRP A 234 -12.54 -6.62 -1.53
C TRP A 234 -11.02 -6.49 -1.42
N ALA A 235 -10.43 -5.42 -1.95
CA ALA A 235 -9.02 -5.11 -1.72
C ALA A 235 -8.72 -4.84 -0.24
N ARG A 236 -9.64 -4.17 0.48
CA ARG A 236 -9.54 -3.96 1.92
C ARG A 236 -9.65 -5.26 2.70
N GLU A 237 -10.69 -6.05 2.47
CA GLU A 237 -10.86 -7.35 3.16
C GLU A 237 -9.65 -8.28 2.93
N LEU A 238 -9.12 -8.31 1.70
CA LEU A 238 -7.90 -9.04 1.39
C LEU A 238 -6.69 -8.45 2.11
N SER A 239 -6.48 -7.14 2.07
CA SER A 239 -5.38 -6.47 2.78
C SER A 239 -5.44 -6.73 4.29
N ASP A 240 -6.62 -6.69 4.90
CA ASP A 240 -6.81 -6.95 6.33
C ASP A 240 -6.47 -8.40 6.68
N THR A 241 -6.89 -9.35 5.84
CA THR A 241 -6.53 -10.78 5.97
C THR A 241 -5.02 -10.99 5.94
N LEU A 242 -4.35 -10.35 4.98
CA LEU A 242 -2.89 -10.43 4.84
C LEU A 242 -2.19 -9.75 6.03
N SER A 243 -2.72 -8.63 6.51
CA SER A 243 -2.19 -7.94 7.68
C SER A 243 -2.31 -8.80 8.94
N GLN A 244 -3.41 -9.53 9.10
CA GLN A 244 -3.60 -10.46 10.21
C GLN A 244 -2.57 -11.60 10.19
N ALA A 245 -2.29 -12.16 9.02
CA ALA A 245 -1.24 -13.17 8.87
C ALA A 245 0.14 -12.61 9.22
N ASP A 246 0.48 -11.40 8.76
CA ASP A 246 1.79 -10.81 9.08
C ASP A 246 1.92 -10.43 10.57
N ASN A 247 0.87 -9.92 11.19
CA ASN A 247 0.86 -9.59 12.62
C ASN A 247 1.08 -10.84 13.49
N SER A 248 0.43 -11.95 13.12
CA SER A 248 0.61 -13.24 13.82
C SER A 248 2.07 -13.71 13.77
N ARG A 249 2.74 -13.53 12.63
CA ARG A 249 4.17 -13.79 12.46
C ARG A 249 5.03 -12.86 13.32
N LEU A 250 4.77 -11.55 13.30
CA LEU A 250 5.53 -10.57 14.09
C LEU A 250 5.43 -10.87 15.59
N ASP A 251 4.25 -11.27 16.07
CA ASP A 251 4.06 -11.64 17.47
C ASP A 251 4.81 -12.93 17.83
N ALA A 252 4.81 -13.94 16.96
CA ALA A 252 5.63 -15.14 17.14
C ALA A 252 7.14 -14.81 17.23
N LEU A 253 7.63 -13.90 16.39
CA LEU A 253 9.03 -13.45 16.42
C LEU A 253 9.35 -12.69 17.72
N ARG A 254 8.48 -11.80 18.17
CA ARG A 254 8.63 -11.08 19.44
C ARG A 254 8.66 -12.03 20.62
N GLN A 255 7.78 -13.02 20.65
CA GLN A 255 7.75 -14.06 21.69
C GLN A 255 9.03 -14.90 21.70
N ALA A 256 9.52 -15.31 20.52
CA ALA A 256 10.78 -16.05 20.39
C ALA A 256 11.99 -15.22 20.86
N ALA A 257 12.05 -13.93 20.51
CA ALA A 257 13.09 -13.01 20.95
C ALA A 257 13.06 -12.82 22.48
N ALA A 258 11.87 -12.63 23.06
CA ALA A 258 11.70 -12.51 24.51
C ALA A 258 12.10 -13.80 25.24
N ALA A 259 11.76 -14.97 24.71
CA ALA A 259 12.17 -16.26 25.27
C ALA A 259 13.69 -16.46 25.22
N LYS A 260 14.36 -16.02 24.14
CA LYS A 260 15.82 -16.03 24.01
C LYS A 260 16.48 -15.09 25.02
N ALA A 261 15.94 -13.88 25.20
CA ALA A 261 16.44 -12.90 26.18
C ALA A 261 16.27 -13.37 27.64
N ARG A 262 15.22 -14.15 27.93
CA ARG A 262 14.97 -14.78 29.24
C ARG A 262 15.87 -15.97 29.58
N LYS A 263 16.72 -16.43 28.66
CA LYS A 263 17.78 -17.42 28.94
C LYS A 263 19.17 -16.76 29.08
N PRO A 264 19.40 -15.76 29.97
CA PRO A 264 20.76 -15.35 30.25
C PRO A 264 21.40 -16.39 31.16
N GLY A 265 22.31 -17.19 30.61
CA GLY A 265 23.33 -17.85 31.40
C GLY A 265 22.88 -18.98 32.34
N ALA A 266 22.72 -20.18 31.79
CA ALA A 266 23.17 -21.38 32.50
C ALA A 266 24.71 -21.44 32.38
N TRP A 267 25.41 -20.50 33.03
CA TRP A 267 26.85 -20.61 33.24
C TRP A 267 27.06 -21.52 34.45
N ARG A 268 27.66 -22.68 34.19
CA ARG A 268 28.27 -23.57 35.19
C ARG A 268 29.60 -23.00 35.64
#